data_AF-A0A8T2PMQ1-F1
#
_entry.id   AF-A0A8T2PMQ1-F1
#
_cell.length_a   1.000
_cell.length_b   1.000
_cell.length_c   1.000
_cell.angle_alpha   90.00
_cell.angle_beta   90.00
_cell.angle_gamma   90.00
#
_symmetry.space_group_name_H-M   'P 1'
#
loop_
_entity.id
_entity.type
_entity.pdbx_description
1 polymer ?
#
loop_
_entity_poly.entity_id
_entity_poly.type
_entity_poly.pdbx_seq_one_letter_code
_entity_poly.pdbx_strand_id
1 'polypeptide(L)'
;MEFRLGERWDVLDDAIPAGETELLARDLIQESWYEFRVMAVMEDLTSEPSNIVGVSSTDFFPPPDLPDEGLARPVVAGIVATICFLAAAILFSTL
;
A
#
# COMPACT_ATOMS: atom_id res chain seq x y z
N MET A 1 -18.79 -11.85 -3.37
CA MET A 1 -18.18 -11.21 -2.17
C MET A 1 -18.92 -9.92 -1.89
N GLU A 2 -19.07 -9.53 -0.63
CA GLU A 2 -19.71 -8.26 -0.26
C GLU A 2 -18.80 -7.43 0.64
N PHE A 3 -18.96 -6.12 0.56
CA PHE A 3 -18.27 -5.15 1.39
C PHE A 3 -19.23 -4.07 1.88
N ARG A 4 -18.85 -3.34 2.92
CA ARG A 4 -19.59 -2.16 3.36
C ARG A 4 -18.70 -1.08 3.94
N LEU A 5 -19.18 0.15 3.81
CA LEU A 5 -18.71 1.33 4.52
C LEU A 5 -19.91 1.91 5.29
N GLY A 6 -20.10 1.45 6.53
CA GLY A 6 -21.27 1.79 7.36
C GLY A 6 -22.25 0.62 7.50
N GLU A 7 -23.54 0.86 7.27
CA GLU A 7 -24.60 -0.08 7.67
C GLU A 7 -25.00 -1.08 6.57
N ARG A 8 -24.90 -0.68 5.29
CA ARG A 8 -25.41 -1.45 4.15
C ARG A 8 -24.31 -2.27 3.47
N TRP A 9 -24.60 -3.55 3.21
CA TRP A 9 -23.76 -4.42 2.38
C TRP A 9 -23.99 -4.17 0.89
N ASP A 10 -22.90 -4.07 0.15
CA ASP A 10 -22.85 -3.95 -1.30
C ASP A 10 -22.05 -5.11 -1.92
N VAL A 11 -22.50 -5.59 -3.07
CA VAL A 11 -21.86 -6.70 -3.79
C VAL A 11 -20.64 -6.16 -4.54
N LEU A 12 -19.48 -6.80 -4.36
CA LEU A 12 -18.25 -6.42 -5.03
C LEU A 12 -18.25 -6.83 -6.51
N ASP A 13 -18.59 -8.08 -6.77
CA ASP A 13 -18.67 -8.69 -8.10
C ASP A 13 -19.68 -9.85 -8.02
N ASP A 14 -20.61 -9.89 -8.97
CA ASP A 14 -21.64 -10.91 -9.13
C ASP A 14 -21.34 -11.92 -10.25
N ALA A 15 -20.28 -11.69 -11.04
CA ALA A 15 -19.86 -12.50 -12.17
C ALA A 15 -18.61 -13.34 -11.85
N ILE A 16 -18.46 -13.76 -10.60
CA ILE A 16 -17.30 -14.53 -10.12
C ILE A 16 -17.37 -15.98 -10.65
N PRO A 17 -16.36 -16.47 -11.40
CA PRO A 17 -16.34 -17.84 -11.89
C PRO A 17 -16.30 -18.89 -10.77
N ALA A 18 -16.84 -20.08 -11.06
CA ALA A 18 -16.76 -21.20 -10.14
C ALA A 18 -15.30 -21.60 -9.86
N GLY A 19 -14.92 -21.67 -8.59
CA GLY A 19 -13.58 -22.03 -8.14
C GLY A 19 -12.64 -20.85 -7.89
N GLU A 20 -13.05 -19.62 -8.21
CA GLU A 20 -12.27 -18.43 -7.86
C GLU A 20 -12.41 -18.13 -6.36
N THR A 21 -11.28 -18.07 -5.66
CA THR A 21 -11.23 -17.80 -4.21
C THR A 21 -10.57 -16.46 -3.87
N GLU A 22 -10.09 -15.73 -4.87
CA GLU A 22 -9.38 -14.46 -4.72
C GLU A 22 -10.03 -13.40 -5.60
N LEU A 23 -10.17 -12.18 -5.08
CA LEU A 23 -10.81 -11.07 -5.78
C LEU A 23 -10.09 -9.77 -5.42
N LEU A 24 -9.95 -8.89 -6.40
CA LEU A 24 -9.39 -7.55 -6.18
C LEU A 24 -10.51 -6.54 -6.03
N ALA A 25 -10.66 -5.98 -4.82
CA ALA A 25 -11.53 -4.83 -4.60
C ALA A 25 -10.88 -3.57 -5.17
N ARG A 26 -11.59 -2.89 -6.08
CA ARG A 26 -11.12 -1.67 -6.77
C ARG A 26 -11.95 -0.48 -6.33
N ASP A 27 -11.43 0.72 -6.57
CA ASP A 27 -12.14 1.99 -6.40
C ASP A 27 -12.67 2.23 -4.97
N LEU A 28 -11.97 1.69 -3.97
CA LEU A 28 -12.24 1.96 -2.55
C LEU A 28 -11.89 3.41 -2.20
N ILE A 29 -12.69 4.01 -1.32
CA ILE A 29 -12.41 5.32 -0.74
C ILE A 29 -11.19 5.17 0.16
N GLN A 30 -10.19 6.05 0.01
CA GLN A 30 -9.00 6.06 0.86
C GLN A 30 -9.33 6.46 2.31
N GLU A 31 -8.42 6.17 3.23
CA GLU A 31 -8.52 6.57 4.65
C GLU A 31 -9.84 6.10 5.30
N SER A 32 -10.32 4.93 4.90
CA SER A 32 -11.62 4.39 5.27
C SER A 32 -11.51 2.99 5.84
N TRP A 33 -12.45 2.64 6.71
CA TRP A 33 -12.55 1.30 7.30
C TRP A 33 -13.65 0.50 6.62
N TYR A 34 -13.25 -0.56 5.93
CA TYR A 34 -14.17 -1.46 5.24
C TYR A 34 -14.34 -2.76 6.00
N GLU A 35 -15.55 -3.32 5.91
CA GLU A 35 -15.83 -4.67 6.35
C GLU A 35 -16.15 -5.55 5.16
N PHE A 36 -15.58 -6.75 5.12
CA PHE A 36 -15.78 -7.73 4.05
C PHE A 36 -16.32 -9.03 4.61
N ARG A 37 -17.15 -9.70 3.81
CA ARG A 37 -17.60 -11.08 4.02
C ARG A 37 -17.85 -11.78 2.70
N VAL A 38 -17.91 -13.10 2.73
CA VAL A 38 -18.13 -13.95 1.55
C VAL A 38 -19.30 -14.89 1.81
N MET A 39 -20.06 -15.20 0.77
CA MET A 39 -21.05 -16.26 0.74
C MET A 39 -20.72 -17.17 -0.43
N ALA A 40 -20.82 -18.48 -0.23
CA ALA A 40 -20.74 -19.44 -1.31
C ALA A 40 -22.11 -19.54 -1.98
N VAL A 41 -22.11 -19.55 -3.32
CA VAL A 41 -23.32 -19.66 -4.12
C VAL A 41 -23.20 -20.89 -5.01
N MET A 42 -24.25 -21.72 -5.03
CA MET A 42 -24.37 -22.89 -5.90
C MET A 42 -25.80 -22.93 -6.43
N GLU A 43 -25.97 -22.64 -7.73
CA GLU A 43 -27.27 -22.59 -8.40
C GLU A 43 -28.30 -21.72 -7.63
N ASP A 44 -29.25 -22.33 -6.94
CA ASP A 44 -30.30 -21.67 -6.14
C ASP A 44 -29.99 -21.61 -4.63
N LEU A 45 -28.85 -22.16 -4.19
CA LEU A 45 -28.42 -22.20 -2.81
C LEU A 45 -27.35 -21.14 -2.52
N THR A 46 -27.57 -20.39 -1.45
CA THR A 46 -26.59 -19.45 -0.88
C THR A 46 -26.25 -19.90 0.53
N SER A 47 -24.96 -19.92 0.87
CA SER A 47 -24.52 -20.24 2.23
C SER A 47 -24.82 -19.11 3.21
N GLU A 48 -24.74 -19.42 4.51
CA GLU A 48 -24.57 -18.37 5.51
C GLU A 48 -23.29 -17.55 5.23
N PRO A 49 -23.24 -16.27 5.62
CA PRO A 49 -22.05 -15.45 5.44
C PRO A 49 -20.86 -15.96 6.26
N SER A 50 -19.66 -15.74 5.74
CA SER A 50 -18.42 -15.93 6.48
C SER A 50 -18.31 -15.01 7.69
N ASN A 51 -17.24 -15.19 8.47
CA ASN A 51 -16.81 -14.17 9.41
C ASN A 51 -16.56 -12.84 8.69
N ILE A 52 -16.72 -11.74 9.43
CA ILE A 52 -16.43 -10.39 8.95
C ILE A 52 -14.93 -10.12 9.18
N VAL A 53 -14.27 -9.53 8.19
CA VAL A 53 -12.91 -9.01 8.30
C VAL A 53 -12.90 -7.51 8.05
N GLY A 54 -12.21 -6.77 8.92
CA GLY A 54 -12.03 -5.33 8.79
C GLY A 54 -10.71 -5.00 8.10
N VAL A 55 -10.74 -4.09 7.13
CA VAL A 55 -9.59 -3.70 6.32
C VAL A 55 -9.51 -2.17 6.24
N SER A 56 -8.33 -1.62 6.48
CA SER A 56 -8.03 -0.20 6.30
C SER A 56 -7.58 0.08 4.87
N SER A 57 -8.12 1.13 4.24
CA SER A 57 -7.69 1.60 2.91
C SER A 57 -6.61 2.70 2.98
N THR A 58 -5.90 2.80 4.10
CA THR A 58 -4.79 3.74 4.32
C THR A 58 -3.52 3.33 3.56
N ASP A 59 -3.38 2.04 3.27
CA ASP A 59 -2.20 1.51 2.60
C ASP A 59 -2.35 1.63 1.08
N PHE A 60 -1.40 2.29 0.44
CA PHE A 60 -1.37 2.42 -1.02
C PHE A 60 -1.07 1.06 -1.66
N PHE A 61 -1.92 0.64 -2.59
CA PHE A 61 -1.73 -0.57 -3.39
C PHE A 61 -1.70 -0.25 -4.90
N PRO A 62 -0.66 -0.66 -5.64
CA PRO A 62 0.56 -1.30 -5.15
C PRO A 62 1.39 -0.34 -4.27
N PRO A 63 2.25 -0.87 -3.38
CA PRO A 63 3.14 -0.04 -2.58
C PRO A 63 3.93 0.90 -3.50
N PRO A 64 4.07 2.19 -3.17
CA PRO A 64 4.88 3.10 -3.97
C PRO A 64 6.31 2.54 -4.04
N ASP A 65 6.90 2.58 -5.23
CA ASP A 65 8.33 2.35 -5.40
C ASP A 65 9.05 3.41 -4.55
N LEU A 66 9.52 3.03 -3.37
CA LEU A 66 10.33 3.90 -2.53
C LEU A 66 11.58 4.24 -3.37
N PRO A 67 11.78 5.50 -3.80
CA PRO A 67 13.06 5.86 -4.38
C PRO A 67 14.09 5.59 -3.29
N ASP A 68 15.21 4.94 -3.63
CA ASP A 68 16.32 4.74 -2.70
C ASP A 68 16.64 6.08 -2.03
N GLU A 69 16.19 6.29 -0.79
CA GLU A 69 16.42 7.50 0.00
C GLU A 69 17.89 7.57 0.48
N GLY A 70 18.80 6.94 -0.25
CA GLY A 70 20.22 7.18 -0.14
C GLY A 70 20.56 8.42 -0.94
N LEU A 71 21.04 9.47 -0.27
CA LEU A 71 21.64 10.64 -0.90
C LEU A 71 22.46 10.18 -2.10
N ALA A 72 22.08 10.61 -3.31
CA ALA A 72 22.68 10.09 -4.53
C ALA A 72 24.20 10.10 -4.38
N ARG A 73 24.86 8.97 -4.64
CA ARG A 73 26.31 8.77 -4.47
C ARG A 73 27.19 9.95 -4.96
N PRO A 74 26.83 10.69 -6.04
CA PRO A 74 27.53 11.90 -6.46
C PRO A 74 27.50 13.05 -5.43
N VAL A 75 26.38 13.24 -4.71
CA VAL A 75 26.21 14.30 -3.73
C VAL A 75 27.05 14.02 -2.48
N VAL A 76 27.12 12.75 -2.06
CA VAL A 76 28.02 12.31 -0.97
C VAL A 76 29.48 12.65 -1.30
N ALA A 77 29.92 12.31 -2.52
CA ALA A 77 31.27 12.62 -2.97
C ALA A 77 31.56 14.13 -3.00
N GLY A 78 30.58 14.95 -3.43
CA GLY A 78 30.69 16.40 -3.44
C GLY A 78 30.84 17.01 -2.05
N ILE A 79 30.05 16.57 -1.07
CA ILE A 79 30.13 17.06 0.32
C ILE A 79 31.46 16.66 0.97
N VAL A 80 31.90 15.42 0.77
CA VAL A 80 33.19 14.95 1.32
C VAL A 80 34.35 15.75 0.73
N ALA A 81 34.35 15.99 -0.58
CA ALA A 81 35.40 16.75 -1.25
C ALA A 81 35.48 18.20 -0.75
N THR A 82 34.35 18.89 -0.57
CA THR A 82 34.33 20.28 -0.08
C THR A 82 34.80 20.38 1.36
N ILE A 83 34.36 19.46 2.24
CA ILE A 83 34.83 19.43 3.64
C ILE A 83 36.35 19.19 3.70
N CYS A 84 36.86 18.21 2.95
CA CYS A 84 38.30 17.94 2.90
C CYS A 84 39.11 19.14 2.39
N PHE A 85 38.64 19.80 1.34
CA PHE A 85 39.31 20.96 0.78
C PHE A 85 39.35 22.14 1.75
N LEU A 86 38.22 22.44 2.40
CA LEU A 86 38.13 23.49 3.42
C LEU A 86 39.06 23.20 4.61
N ALA A 87 39.05 21.96 5.11
CA ALA A 87 39.92 21.56 6.21
C ALA A 87 41.41 21.74 5.86
N ALA A 88 41.83 21.31 4.67
CA ALA A 88 43.19 21.51 4.19
C ALA A 88 43.53 23.01 4.09
N ALA A 89 42.65 23.82 3.51
CA ALA A 89 42.87 25.26 3.38
C ALA A 89 43.05 25.96 4.73
N ILE A 90 42.26 25.58 5.75
CA ILE A 90 42.40 26.11 7.11
C ILE A 90 43.74 25.71 7.71
N LEU A 91 44.11 24.43 7.62
CA LEU A 91 45.40 23.93 8.15
C LEU A 91 46.59 24.67 7.54
N PHE A 92 46.59 24.84 6.21
CA PHE A 92 47.64 25.59 5.51
C PHE A 92 47.62 27.10 5.79
N SER A 93 46.48 27.66 6.21
CA SER A 93 46.38 29.08 6.58
C SER A 93 46.87 29.35 8.01
N THR A 94 47.02 28.32 8.84
CA THR A 94 47.46 28.44 10.25
C THR A 94 48.89 27.96 10.51
N LEU A 95 49.56 27.41 9.48
CA LEU A 95 50.99 27.07 9.46
C LEU A 95 51.81 28.23 8.88
#